data_AF-A0A379ABB2-F1
#
_entry.id   AF-A0A379ABB2-F1
#
_cell.length_a   1.000
_cell.length_b   1.000
_cell.length_c   1.000
_cell.angle_alpha   90.00
_cell.angle_beta   90.00
_cell.angle_gamma   90.00
#
_symmetry.space_group_name_H-M   'P 1'
#
loop_
_entity.id
_entity.type
_entity.pdbx_description
1 polymer ?
#
loop_
_entity_poly.entity_id
_entity_poly.type
_entity_poly.pdbx_seq_one_letter_code
_entity_poly.pdbx_strand_id
1 'polypeptide(L)'
;MTESERRLQSVSSSSPQGQLQLAARQAESATNKALVDELELAQLSANNRQELARMRAEAHQRKATQLDNYLQALRNQLNDQRQREAEVALARTEQLAENSGDLPPEISDQFRVNRELSVALNQQAQRMDLVASQQRLATNQIIQVRQALSTLREQSQWLGASNLLGEALRAQVARLPEMPKSQQIDNEMAQLRVQRLNYEDLLERQEALRKGRQADGQPFTADQKRILDAQLRTQRELLNSLISGCDTLILEITKLKVGNTQLQDALTEVKEATHRYLFWTADVNPIGLSYPLDLAKDLSRLLSLDTLGQLGKAMAMMFTSRNSVLPIIGALLLVGFSISSRRHFNAFLDRSASKVGKVTQDRFRLTIRTLFWSILVALRCRCYGVRWVMACRTPGPTLSP
;
A
#
# COMPACT_ATOMS: atom_id res chain seq x y z
N MET A 1 30.24 -12.58 -48.43
CA MET A 1 30.29 -11.69 -49.62
C MET A 1 28.94 -11.00 -49.77
N THR A 2 28.91 -9.69 -49.57
CA THR A 2 27.69 -8.89 -49.73
C THR A 2 27.42 -8.64 -51.22
N GLU A 3 26.16 -8.48 -51.61
CA GLU A 3 25.76 -8.25 -53.01
C GLU A 3 26.44 -7.01 -53.63
N SER A 4 26.83 -6.04 -52.79
CA SER A 4 27.63 -4.88 -53.15
C SER A 4 29.02 -5.22 -53.68
N GLU A 5 29.72 -6.21 -53.10
CA GLU A 5 31.04 -6.65 -53.58
C GLU A 5 30.96 -7.32 -54.95
N ARG A 6 29.90 -8.10 -55.19
CA ARG A 6 29.64 -8.71 -56.50
C ARG A 6 29.35 -7.66 -57.56
N ARG A 7 28.59 -6.60 -57.22
CA ARG A 7 28.32 -5.46 -58.12
C ARG A 7 29.56 -4.60 -58.39
N LEU A 8 30.48 -4.50 -57.44
CA LEU A 8 31.78 -3.82 -57.62
C LEU A 8 32.72 -4.61 -58.55
N GLN A 9 32.67 -5.94 -58.53
CA GLN A 9 33.46 -6.80 -59.42
C GLN A 9 32.93 -6.84 -60.86
N SER A 10 31.63 -6.58 -61.08
CA SER A 10 31.01 -6.62 -62.42
C SER A 10 31.11 -5.31 -63.21
N VAL A 11 31.57 -4.21 -62.61
CA VAL A 11 31.69 -2.89 -63.26
C VAL A 11 33.17 -2.55 -63.45
N SER A 12 33.74 -2.94 -64.60
CA SER A 12 35.08 -2.51 -65.03
C SER A 12 34.96 -1.39 -66.07
N SER A 13 35.25 -0.16 -65.69
CA SER A 13 35.27 1.01 -66.60
C SER A 13 36.72 1.44 -66.87
N SER A 14 37.10 1.54 -68.15
CA SER A 14 38.46 1.91 -68.59
C SER A 14 38.71 3.43 -68.68
N SER A 15 37.69 4.25 -68.39
CA SER A 15 37.82 5.71 -68.35
C SER A 15 38.32 6.19 -66.98
N PRO A 16 39.16 7.25 -66.91
CA PRO A 16 39.72 7.74 -65.65
C PRO A 16 38.63 8.22 -64.66
N GLN A 17 37.52 8.77 -65.15
CA GLN A 17 36.35 9.11 -64.32
C GLN A 17 35.66 7.86 -63.74
N GLY A 18 35.57 6.78 -64.52
CA GLY A 18 34.99 5.51 -64.07
C GLY A 18 35.84 4.82 -63.01
N GLN A 19 37.17 4.88 -63.14
CA GLN A 19 38.11 4.37 -62.13
C GLN A 19 38.00 5.12 -60.79
N LEU A 20 37.87 6.45 -60.83
CA LEU A 20 37.64 7.27 -59.63
C LEU A 20 36.31 6.93 -58.94
N GLN A 21 35.23 6.73 -59.71
CA GLN A 21 33.94 6.34 -59.15
C GLN A 21 33.96 4.93 -58.54
N LEU A 22 34.70 4.00 -59.13
CA LEU A 22 34.89 2.66 -58.56
C LEU A 22 35.68 2.70 -57.25
N ALA A 23 36.77 3.48 -57.22
CA ALA A 23 37.55 3.69 -56.00
C ALA A 23 36.71 4.33 -54.88
N ALA A 24 35.89 5.34 -55.22
CA ALA A 24 34.96 5.95 -54.26
C ALA A 24 33.95 4.95 -53.69
N ARG A 25 33.32 4.13 -54.54
CA ARG A 25 32.37 3.08 -54.07
C ARG A 25 33.04 1.97 -53.28
N GLN A 26 34.29 1.61 -53.60
CA GLN A 26 35.06 0.66 -52.80
C GLN A 26 35.40 1.23 -51.42
N ALA A 27 35.79 2.51 -51.36
CA ALA A 27 36.01 3.20 -50.10
C ALA A 27 34.73 3.26 -49.26
N GLU A 28 33.58 3.64 -49.85
CA GLU A 28 32.26 3.62 -49.19
C GLU A 28 31.87 2.21 -48.71
N SER A 29 32.15 1.17 -49.50
CA SER A 29 31.89 -0.20 -49.07
C SER A 29 32.80 -0.62 -47.92
N ALA A 30 34.06 -0.19 -47.90
CA ALA A 30 34.99 -0.47 -46.81
C ALA A 30 34.59 0.26 -45.53
N THR A 31 34.17 1.52 -45.61
CA THR A 31 33.67 2.28 -44.45
C THR A 31 32.41 1.67 -43.89
N ASN A 32 31.46 1.25 -44.73
CA ASN A 32 30.23 0.62 -44.27
C ASN A 32 30.50 -0.73 -43.59
N LYS A 33 31.46 -1.52 -44.09
CA LYS A 33 31.86 -2.76 -43.42
C LYS A 33 32.51 -2.49 -42.06
N ALA A 34 33.44 -1.53 -41.98
CA ALA A 34 34.05 -1.16 -40.71
C ALA A 34 33.01 -0.70 -39.68
N LEU A 35 31.97 0.03 -40.12
CA LEU A 35 30.86 0.44 -39.25
C LEU A 35 29.99 -0.74 -38.80
N VAL A 36 29.73 -1.71 -39.67
CA VAL A 36 29.03 -2.95 -39.30
C VAL A 36 29.85 -3.75 -38.29
N ASP A 37 31.15 -3.93 -38.53
CA ASP A 37 32.05 -4.64 -37.63
C ASP A 37 32.10 -3.94 -36.25
N GLU A 38 32.14 -2.60 -36.23
CA GLU A 38 32.06 -1.82 -34.99
C GLU A 38 30.74 -2.05 -34.24
N LEU A 39 29.61 -2.05 -34.95
CA LEU A 39 28.29 -2.29 -34.35
C LEU A 39 28.13 -3.73 -33.86
N GLU A 40 28.68 -4.72 -34.57
CA GLU A 40 28.71 -6.12 -34.13
C GLU A 40 29.53 -6.27 -32.85
N LEU A 41 30.72 -5.66 -32.79
CA LEU A 41 31.53 -5.61 -31.56
C LEU A 41 30.80 -4.86 -30.43
N ALA A 42 30.09 -3.78 -30.73
CA ALA A 42 29.29 -3.04 -29.77
C ALA A 42 28.14 -3.91 -29.21
N GLN A 43 27.50 -4.72 -30.05
CA GLN A 43 26.44 -5.65 -29.66
C GLN A 43 27.00 -6.81 -28.83
N LEU A 44 28.13 -7.39 -29.23
CA LEU A 44 28.80 -8.46 -28.48
C LEU A 44 29.28 -7.97 -27.11
N SER A 45 29.79 -6.74 -27.03
CA SER A 45 30.21 -6.11 -25.77
C SER A 45 29.05 -5.56 -24.94
N ALA A 46 27.84 -5.41 -25.50
CA ALA A 46 26.68 -4.89 -24.77
C ALA A 46 26.31 -5.80 -23.60
N ASN A 47 26.36 -7.12 -23.80
CA ASN A 47 26.11 -8.09 -22.74
C ASN A 47 27.15 -7.96 -21.61
N ASN A 48 28.45 -7.94 -21.94
CA ASN A 48 29.51 -7.76 -20.95
C ASN A 48 29.37 -6.43 -20.17
N ARG A 49 28.92 -5.35 -20.83
CA ARG A 49 28.64 -4.06 -20.16
C ARG A 49 27.45 -4.15 -19.21
N GLN A 50 26.40 -4.88 -19.58
CA GLN A 50 25.24 -5.12 -18.73
C GLN A 50 25.59 -5.98 -17.52
N GLU A 51 26.35 -7.07 -17.71
CA GLU A 51 26.85 -7.90 -16.61
C GLU A 51 27.76 -7.09 -15.68
N LEU A 52 28.66 -6.28 -16.22
CA LEU A 52 29.51 -5.40 -15.41
C LEU A 52 28.70 -4.37 -14.62
N ALA A 53 27.66 -3.77 -15.23
CA ALA A 53 26.77 -2.85 -14.55
C ALA A 53 26.00 -3.54 -13.41
N ARG A 54 25.53 -4.78 -13.64
CA ARG A 54 24.88 -5.61 -12.62
C ARG A 54 25.84 -5.94 -11.47
N MET A 55 27.05 -6.40 -11.77
CA MET A 55 28.07 -6.70 -10.76
C MET A 55 28.44 -5.47 -9.93
N ARG A 56 28.51 -4.29 -10.55
CA ARG A 56 28.72 -3.01 -9.86
C ARG A 56 27.54 -2.69 -8.93
N ALA A 57 26.30 -2.82 -9.41
CA ALA A 57 25.12 -2.59 -8.61
C ALA A 57 25.06 -3.52 -7.40
N GLU A 58 25.33 -4.83 -7.59
CA GLU A 58 25.40 -5.82 -6.52
C GLU A 58 26.51 -5.48 -5.50
N ALA A 59 27.69 -5.06 -5.97
CA ALA A 59 28.78 -4.62 -5.09
C ALA A 59 28.40 -3.38 -4.26
N HIS A 60 27.73 -2.39 -4.87
CA HIS A 60 27.24 -1.21 -4.16
C HIS A 60 26.15 -1.56 -3.15
N GLN A 61 25.24 -2.47 -3.49
CA GLN A 61 24.20 -2.95 -2.58
C GLN A 61 24.81 -3.64 -1.36
N ARG A 62 25.80 -4.52 -1.56
CA ARG A 62 26.50 -5.18 -0.45
C ARG A 62 27.22 -4.17 0.45
N LYS A 63 27.92 -3.19 -0.14
CA LYS A 63 28.58 -2.12 0.64
C LYS A 63 27.57 -1.31 1.46
N ALA A 64 26.43 -0.96 0.88
CA ALA A 64 25.36 -0.25 1.59
C ALA A 64 24.84 -1.06 2.78
N THR A 65 24.59 -2.37 2.60
CA THR A 65 24.15 -3.25 3.70
C THR A 65 25.19 -3.39 4.81
N GLN A 66 26.48 -3.48 4.46
CA GLN A 66 27.56 -3.53 5.46
C GLN A 66 27.65 -2.25 6.26
N LEU A 67 27.54 -1.09 5.60
CA LEU A 67 27.56 0.22 6.26
C LEU A 67 26.33 0.40 7.17
N ASP A 68 25.15 -0.04 6.75
CA ASP A 68 23.93 0.02 7.58
C ASP A 68 24.08 -0.83 8.85
N ASN A 69 24.58 -2.06 8.72
CA ASN A 69 24.85 -2.95 9.85
C ASN A 69 25.91 -2.36 10.80
N TYR A 70 26.96 -1.77 10.26
CA TYR A 70 28.01 -1.11 11.05
C TYR A 70 27.45 0.11 11.79
N LEU A 71 26.65 0.95 11.13
CA LEU A 71 25.98 2.08 11.76
C LEU A 71 25.03 1.62 12.88
N GLN A 72 24.30 0.53 12.68
CA GLN A 72 23.45 -0.03 13.73
C GLN A 72 24.28 -0.51 14.93
N ALA A 73 25.36 -1.25 14.70
CA ALA A 73 26.23 -1.71 15.78
C ALA A 73 26.79 -0.53 16.59
N LEU A 74 27.21 0.55 15.91
CA LEU A 74 27.70 1.76 16.55
C LEU A 74 26.61 2.47 17.37
N ARG A 75 25.37 2.53 16.86
CA ARG A 75 24.22 3.08 17.59
C ARG A 75 23.91 2.28 18.85
N ASN A 76 23.92 0.95 18.75
CA ASN A 76 23.68 0.08 19.89
C ASN A 76 24.77 0.27 20.95
N GLN A 77 26.04 0.31 20.54
CA GLN A 77 27.14 0.59 21.45
C GLN A 77 27.01 1.95 22.14
N LEU A 78 26.62 3.00 21.40
CA LEU A 78 26.40 4.33 21.97
C LEU A 78 25.24 4.33 22.97
N ASN A 79 24.14 3.63 22.67
CA ASN A 79 23.00 3.51 23.57
C ASN A 79 23.37 2.74 24.84
N ASP A 80 24.12 1.64 24.72
CA ASP A 80 24.62 0.86 25.85
C ASP A 80 25.53 1.69 26.76
N GLN A 81 26.41 2.51 26.16
CA GLN A 81 27.28 3.42 26.90
C GLN A 81 26.47 4.46 27.67
N ARG A 82 25.50 5.11 27.01
CA ARG A 82 24.62 6.09 27.65
C ARG A 82 23.80 5.49 28.78
N GLN A 83 23.31 4.27 28.61
CA GLN A 83 22.58 3.58 29.67
C GLN A 83 23.47 3.32 30.88
N ARG A 84 24.70 2.81 30.67
CA ARG A 84 25.65 2.58 31.77
C ARG A 84 26.05 3.89 32.46
N GLU A 85 26.26 4.96 31.70
CA GLU A 85 26.57 6.28 32.25
C GLU A 85 25.41 6.79 33.13
N ALA A 86 24.17 6.65 32.66
CA ALA A 86 22.98 6.98 33.43
C ALA A 86 22.87 6.14 34.72
N GLU A 87 23.04 4.82 34.63
CA GLU A 87 22.98 3.92 35.79
C GLU A 87 24.06 4.24 36.84
N VAL A 88 25.29 4.54 36.40
CA VAL A 88 26.38 4.95 37.29
C VAL A 88 26.10 6.31 37.92
N ALA A 89 25.56 7.27 37.17
CA ALA A 89 25.18 8.57 37.71
C ALA A 89 24.08 8.43 38.77
N LEU A 90 23.05 7.63 38.49
CA LEU A 90 21.99 7.30 39.46
C LEU A 90 22.55 6.65 40.72
N ALA A 91 23.34 5.58 40.57
CA ALA A 91 23.92 4.85 41.71
C ALA A 91 24.80 5.75 42.59
N ARG A 92 25.60 6.65 42.00
CA ARG A 92 26.39 7.63 42.76
C ARG A 92 25.49 8.58 43.56
N THR A 93 24.38 9.03 42.99
CA THR A 93 23.45 9.92 43.70
C THR A 93 22.66 9.18 44.78
N GLU A 94 22.32 7.91 44.59
CA GLU A 94 21.67 7.07 45.61
C GLU A 94 22.61 6.77 46.78
N GLN A 95 23.89 6.48 46.53
CA GLN A 95 24.90 6.33 47.59
C GLN A 95 25.08 7.62 48.40
N LEU A 96 25.02 8.79 47.75
CA LEU A 96 25.06 10.07 48.47
C LEU A 96 23.85 10.23 49.39
N ALA A 97 22.67 9.75 48.98
CA ALA A 97 21.46 9.76 49.81
C ALA A 97 21.57 8.81 51.01
N GLU A 98 22.05 7.59 50.84
CA GLU A 98 22.24 6.62 51.94
C GLU A 98 23.19 7.15 53.02
N ASN A 99 24.24 7.87 52.61
CA ASN A 99 25.20 8.48 53.53
C ASN A 99 24.65 9.72 54.27
N SER A 100 23.52 10.27 53.83
CA SER A 100 23.01 11.58 54.27
C SER A 100 21.65 11.51 54.95
N GLY A 101 21.42 10.51 55.81
CA GLY A 101 20.31 10.51 56.78
C GLY A 101 18.91 10.78 56.19
N ASP A 102 18.01 11.36 56.99
CA ASP A 102 16.62 11.61 56.60
C ASP A 102 16.53 12.78 55.60
N LEU A 103 16.16 12.47 54.36
CA LEU A 103 16.08 13.43 53.25
C LEU A 103 14.68 14.06 53.18
N PRO A 104 14.58 15.40 52.95
CA PRO A 104 13.30 16.04 52.69
C PRO A 104 12.55 15.41 51.51
N PRO A 105 11.21 15.36 51.54
CA PRO A 105 10.41 14.73 50.50
C PRO A 105 10.68 15.30 49.11
N GLU A 106 10.98 16.60 49.00
CA GLU A 106 11.30 17.28 47.73
C GLU A 106 12.55 16.71 47.04
N ILE A 107 13.56 16.28 47.80
CA ILE A 107 14.79 15.67 47.26
C ILE A 107 14.53 14.20 46.91
N SER A 108 13.70 13.52 47.70
CA SER A 108 13.29 12.14 47.42
C SER A 108 12.47 12.03 46.13
N ASP A 109 11.60 13.01 45.84
CA ASP A 109 10.83 13.08 44.61
C ASP A 109 11.73 13.24 43.38
N GLN A 110 12.86 13.95 43.50
CA GLN A 110 13.83 14.09 42.40
C GLN A 110 14.52 12.77 42.03
N PHE A 111 14.71 11.86 43.00
CA PHE A 111 15.19 10.50 42.70
C PHE A 111 14.17 9.70 41.87
N ARG A 112 12.88 9.83 42.20
CA ARG A 112 11.81 9.19 41.41
C ARG A 112 11.81 9.71 39.97
N VAL A 113 11.86 11.03 39.79
CA VAL A 113 11.92 11.66 38.46
C VAL A 113 13.14 11.17 37.68
N ASN A 114 14.31 11.15 38.32
CA ASN A 114 15.54 10.63 37.71
C ASN A 114 15.39 9.18 37.21
N ARG A 115 14.81 8.30 38.04
CA ARG A 115 14.55 6.90 37.69
C ARG A 115 13.55 6.78 36.54
N GLU A 116 12.48 7.57 36.54
CA GLU A 116 11.51 7.64 35.45
C GLU A 116 12.15 8.10 34.13
N LEU A 117 13.05 9.10 34.17
CA LEU A 117 13.79 9.57 32.99
C LEU A 117 14.73 8.50 32.44
N SER A 118 15.44 7.75 33.29
CA SER A 118 16.28 6.63 32.84
C SER A 118 15.48 5.49 32.24
N VAL A 119 14.30 5.19 32.80
CA VAL A 119 13.37 4.22 32.20
C VAL A 119 12.88 4.71 30.84
N ALA A 120 12.51 5.99 30.73
CA ALA A 120 12.09 6.58 29.46
C ALA A 120 13.22 6.54 28.41
N LEU A 121 14.46 6.76 28.81
CA LEU A 121 15.63 6.67 27.92
C LEU A 121 15.80 5.25 27.35
N ASN A 122 15.62 4.23 28.18
CA ASN A 122 15.66 2.83 27.74
C ASN A 122 14.49 2.51 26.79
N GLN A 123 13.27 2.93 27.12
CA GLN A 123 12.12 2.77 26.23
C GLN A 123 12.33 3.46 24.88
N GLN A 124 12.98 4.62 24.87
CA GLN A 124 13.33 5.35 23.66
C GLN A 124 14.34 4.58 22.79
N ALA A 125 15.36 3.98 23.40
CA ALA A 125 16.33 3.13 22.69
C ALA A 125 15.65 1.90 22.05
N GLN A 126 14.77 1.21 22.77
CA GLN A 126 14.00 0.08 22.23
C GLN A 126 13.11 0.49 21.05
N ARG A 127 12.47 1.67 21.14
CA ARG A 127 11.68 2.22 20.03
C ARG A 127 12.55 2.53 18.81
N MET A 128 13.77 3.03 19.01
CA MET A 128 14.71 3.27 17.92
C MET A 128 15.03 1.98 17.16
N ASP A 129 15.30 0.89 17.87
CA ASP A 129 15.56 -0.42 17.26
C ASP A 129 14.36 -0.96 16.48
N LEU A 130 13.14 -0.77 17.02
CA LEU A 130 11.92 -1.13 16.31
C LEU A 130 11.79 -0.35 14.99
N VAL A 131 11.95 0.98 15.02
CA VAL A 131 11.89 1.82 13.81
C VAL A 131 12.95 1.40 12.79
N ALA A 132 14.18 1.14 13.23
CA ALA A 132 15.25 0.66 12.36
C ALA A 132 14.92 -0.69 11.72
N SER A 133 14.34 -1.63 12.48
CA SER A 133 13.89 -2.91 11.93
C SER A 133 12.78 -2.75 10.88
N GLN A 134 11.81 -1.86 11.14
CA GLN A 134 10.73 -1.56 10.20
C GLN A 134 11.25 -0.92 8.90
N GLN A 135 12.26 -0.05 8.97
CA GLN A 135 12.88 0.54 7.78
C GLN A 135 13.53 -0.53 6.88
N ARG A 136 14.20 -1.53 7.46
CA ARG A 136 14.76 -2.65 6.69
C ARG A 136 13.68 -3.48 6.05
N LEU A 137 12.60 -3.78 6.79
CA LEU A 137 11.45 -4.49 6.24
C LEU A 137 10.82 -3.73 5.07
N ALA A 138 10.60 -2.42 5.22
CA ALA A 138 10.06 -1.57 4.16
C ALA A 138 10.99 -1.56 2.93
N THR A 139 12.31 -1.44 3.13
CA THR A 139 13.29 -1.44 2.04
C THR A 139 13.31 -2.78 1.29
N ASN A 140 13.27 -3.89 2.01
CA ASN A 140 13.19 -5.22 1.40
C ASN A 140 11.88 -5.40 0.61
N GLN A 141 10.76 -4.92 1.16
CA GLN A 141 9.46 -4.94 0.47
C GLN A 141 9.50 -4.08 -0.80
N ILE A 142 10.09 -2.88 -0.76
CA ILE A 142 10.24 -2.02 -1.95
C ILE A 142 11.03 -2.73 -3.05
N ILE A 143 12.14 -3.40 -2.69
CA ILE A 143 12.94 -4.17 -3.65
C ILE A 143 12.10 -5.29 -4.28
N GLN A 144 11.38 -6.07 -3.46
CA GLN A 144 10.53 -7.15 -3.92
C GLN A 144 9.41 -6.66 -4.86
N VAL A 145 8.73 -5.56 -4.51
CA VAL A 145 7.66 -4.96 -5.31
C VAL A 145 8.21 -4.42 -6.63
N ARG A 146 9.35 -3.72 -6.61
CA ARG A 146 9.98 -3.21 -7.85
C ARG A 146 10.45 -4.33 -8.76
N GLN A 147 10.98 -5.41 -8.19
CA GLN A 147 11.36 -6.59 -8.96
C GLN A 147 10.12 -7.26 -9.57
N ALA A 148 9.02 -7.40 -8.82
CA ALA A 148 7.76 -7.92 -9.35
C ALA A 148 7.19 -7.01 -10.46
N LEU A 149 7.33 -5.68 -10.34
CA LEU A 149 6.95 -4.73 -11.37
C LEU A 149 7.79 -4.88 -12.64
N SER A 150 9.11 -4.99 -12.50
CA SER A 150 10.01 -5.15 -13.65
C SER A 150 9.74 -6.47 -14.36
N THR A 151 9.57 -7.57 -13.62
CA THR A 151 9.20 -8.86 -14.21
C THR A 151 7.84 -8.78 -14.88
N LEU A 152 6.85 -8.10 -14.28
CA LEU A 152 5.54 -7.93 -14.91
C LEU A 152 5.65 -7.14 -16.22
N ARG A 153 6.47 -6.07 -16.28
CA ARG A 153 6.70 -5.27 -17.49
C ARG A 153 7.43 -6.03 -18.60
N GLU A 154 8.46 -6.79 -18.26
CA GLU A 154 9.23 -7.58 -19.22
C GLU A 154 8.41 -8.76 -19.74
N GLN A 155 7.75 -9.47 -18.84
CA GLN A 155 6.97 -10.65 -19.18
C GLN A 155 5.63 -10.31 -19.85
N SER A 156 5.08 -9.10 -19.62
CA SER A 156 3.86 -8.66 -20.31
C SER A 156 4.00 -8.50 -21.81
N GLN A 157 5.22 -8.30 -22.31
CA GLN A 157 5.51 -8.30 -23.74
C GLN A 157 5.27 -9.68 -24.38
N TRP A 158 5.37 -10.76 -23.59
CA TRP A 158 5.22 -12.15 -24.02
C TRP A 158 3.88 -12.76 -23.62
N LEU A 159 3.03 -12.03 -22.88
CA LEU A 159 1.72 -12.51 -22.40
C LEU A 159 0.76 -12.90 -23.52
N GLY A 160 0.90 -12.33 -24.72
CA GLY A 160 0.14 -12.75 -25.89
C GLY A 160 0.39 -14.20 -26.33
N ALA A 161 1.48 -14.83 -25.87
CA ALA A 161 1.90 -16.17 -26.28
C ALA A 161 1.52 -17.31 -25.31
N SER A 162 1.20 -17.03 -24.04
CA SER A 162 0.89 -18.10 -23.08
C SER A 162 0.02 -17.67 -21.88
N ASN A 163 -1.11 -18.38 -21.68
CA ASN A 163 -2.03 -18.15 -20.54
C ASN A 163 -1.43 -18.52 -19.17
N LEU A 164 -0.53 -19.52 -19.11
CA LEU A 164 0.13 -19.97 -17.87
C LEU A 164 0.99 -18.87 -17.22
N LEU A 165 1.53 -17.96 -18.04
CA LEU A 165 2.35 -16.84 -17.58
C LEU A 165 1.49 -15.76 -16.90
N GLY A 166 0.26 -15.57 -17.39
CA GLY A 166 -0.74 -14.70 -16.75
C GLY A 166 -1.12 -15.16 -15.35
N GLU A 167 -1.28 -16.48 -15.15
CA GLU A 167 -1.62 -17.06 -13.85
C GLU A 167 -0.46 -16.98 -12.84
N ALA A 168 0.78 -17.25 -13.27
CA ALA A 168 1.97 -17.10 -12.44
C ALA A 168 2.21 -15.64 -12.01
N LEU A 169 2.03 -14.67 -12.92
CA LEU A 169 2.13 -13.25 -12.60
C LEU A 169 1.01 -12.82 -11.63
N ARG A 170 -0.22 -13.30 -11.80
CA ARG A 170 -1.33 -13.02 -10.87
C ARG A 170 -1.06 -13.59 -9.48
N ALA A 171 -0.52 -14.80 -9.39
CA ALA A 171 -0.12 -15.42 -8.12
C ALA A 171 1.02 -14.65 -7.44
N GLN A 172 1.96 -14.09 -8.20
CA GLN A 172 3.02 -13.24 -7.65
C GLN A 172 2.48 -11.88 -7.18
N VAL A 173 1.54 -11.28 -7.92
CA VAL A 173 0.85 -10.03 -7.52
C VAL A 173 -0.02 -10.26 -6.28
N ALA A 174 -0.68 -11.41 -6.16
CA ALA A 174 -1.47 -11.76 -4.98
C ALA A 174 -0.62 -11.96 -3.71
N ARG A 175 0.69 -12.19 -3.85
CA ARG A 175 1.66 -12.31 -2.74
C ARG A 175 2.28 -10.98 -2.33
N LEU A 176 1.93 -9.86 -2.96
CA LEU A 176 2.47 -8.56 -2.61
C LEU A 176 2.05 -8.15 -1.19
N PRO A 177 2.90 -7.39 -0.46
CA PRO A 177 2.56 -6.89 0.86
C PRO A 177 1.29 -6.04 0.84
N GLU A 178 0.57 -6.03 1.95
CA GLU A 178 -0.55 -5.10 2.15
C GLU A 178 -0.06 -3.65 2.19
N MET A 179 -0.93 -2.73 1.78
CA MET A 179 -0.59 -1.31 1.73
C MET A 179 -0.36 -0.76 3.14
N PRO A 180 0.78 -0.10 3.42
CA PRO A 180 1.09 0.38 4.77
C PRO A 180 0.11 1.47 5.22
N LYS A 181 -0.22 1.48 6.52
CA LYS A 181 -1.14 2.46 7.12
C LYS A 181 -0.38 3.73 7.54
N SER A 182 -0.42 4.78 6.73
CA SER A 182 0.30 6.06 6.98
C SER A 182 -0.13 6.79 8.26
N GLN A 183 -1.39 6.65 8.68
CA GLN A 183 -1.94 7.37 9.84
C GLN A 183 -1.26 7.02 11.17
N GLN A 184 -0.79 5.78 11.33
CA GLN A 184 -0.15 5.35 12.58
C GLN A 184 1.19 6.08 12.80
N ILE A 185 1.97 6.22 11.73
CA ILE A 185 3.28 6.90 11.74
C ILE A 185 3.14 8.39 12.02
N ASP A 186 2.09 9.03 11.48
CA ASP A 186 1.82 10.45 11.72
C ASP A 186 1.42 10.72 13.18
N ASN A 187 0.63 9.82 13.78
CA ASN A 187 0.29 9.90 15.19
C ASN A 187 1.52 9.71 16.09
N GLU A 188 2.38 8.73 15.78
CA GLU A 188 3.64 8.52 16.51
C GLU A 188 4.58 9.73 16.43
N MET A 189 4.68 10.35 15.25
CA MET A 189 5.46 11.58 15.07
C MET A 189 4.91 12.74 15.91
N ALA A 190 3.58 12.91 15.94
CA ALA A 190 2.96 13.94 16.77
C ALA A 190 3.22 13.69 18.27
N GLN A 191 3.08 12.45 18.73
CA GLN A 191 3.37 12.07 20.12
C GLN A 191 4.83 12.36 20.50
N LEU A 192 5.79 12.04 19.63
CA LEU A 192 7.21 12.33 19.89
C LEU A 192 7.50 13.83 19.99
N ARG A 193 6.86 14.66 19.15
CA ARG A 193 7.00 16.12 19.24
C ARG A 193 6.44 16.67 20.55
N VAL A 194 5.31 16.14 21.01
CA VAL A 194 4.74 16.50 22.32
C VAL A 194 5.66 16.04 23.45
N GLN A 195 6.21 14.83 23.39
CA GLN A 195 7.18 14.34 24.38
C GLN A 195 8.44 15.21 24.42
N ARG A 196 8.97 15.62 23.27
CA ARG A 196 10.10 16.54 23.16
C ARG A 196 9.80 17.86 23.87
N LEU A 197 8.64 18.46 23.60
CA LEU A 197 8.20 19.68 24.27
C LEU A 197 8.09 19.49 25.79
N ASN A 198 7.52 18.37 26.24
CA ASN A 198 7.43 18.05 27.67
C ASN A 198 8.83 17.94 28.32
N TYR A 199 9.83 17.41 27.62
CA TYR A 199 11.21 17.34 28.13
C TYR A 199 11.87 18.73 28.17
N GLU A 200 11.60 19.59 27.20
CA GLU A 200 12.05 20.99 27.22
C GLU A 200 11.42 21.76 28.40
N ASP A 201 10.12 21.59 28.63
CA ASP A 201 9.41 22.18 29.78
C ASP A 201 10.00 21.68 31.11
N LEU A 202 10.33 20.39 31.22
CA LEU A 202 10.97 19.83 32.41
C LEU A 202 12.37 20.42 32.62
N LEU A 203 13.11 20.66 31.54
CA LEU A 203 14.44 21.28 31.58
C LEU A 203 14.37 22.73 32.09
N GLU A 204 13.40 23.52 31.63
CA GLU A 204 13.18 24.89 32.13
C GLU A 204 12.77 24.91 33.61
N ARG A 205 11.92 23.96 34.05
CA ARG A 205 11.49 23.84 35.45
C ARG A 205 12.64 23.54 36.41
N GLN A 206 13.75 22.96 35.95
CA GLN A 206 14.93 22.71 36.80
C GLN A 206 15.54 24.00 37.35
N GLU A 207 15.57 25.08 36.58
CA GLU A 207 16.10 26.36 37.06
C GLU A 207 15.22 26.97 38.16
N ALA A 208 13.91 26.73 38.09
CA ALA A 208 12.96 27.11 39.13
C ALA A 208 13.15 26.26 40.40
N LEU A 209 13.33 24.94 40.25
CA LEU A 209 13.60 24.01 41.37
C LEU A 209 14.89 24.37 42.11
N ARG A 210 15.94 24.79 41.39
CA ARG A 210 17.21 25.22 41.98
C ARG A 210 17.08 26.50 42.83
N LYS A 211 16.12 27.37 42.50
CA LYS A 211 15.84 28.62 43.22
C LYS A 211 14.77 28.43 44.31
N GLY A 212 14.07 27.29 44.32
CA GLY A 212 13.05 26.95 45.31
C GLY A 212 13.62 26.84 46.72
N ARG A 213 12.82 27.22 47.72
CA ARG A 213 13.08 26.91 49.13
C ARG A 213 12.32 25.64 49.51
N GLN A 214 12.69 25.02 50.63
CA GLN A 214 11.92 23.91 51.19
C GLN A 214 10.48 24.33 51.48
N ALA A 215 9.54 23.37 51.46
CA ALA A 215 8.13 23.56 51.82
C ALA A 215 7.93 24.27 53.18
N ASP A 216 8.88 24.11 54.11
CA ASP A 216 8.89 24.75 55.43
C ASP A 216 9.46 26.19 55.43
N GLY A 217 9.86 26.72 54.26
CA GLY A 217 10.45 28.05 54.09
C GLY A 217 11.95 28.16 54.46
N GLN A 218 12.53 27.10 55.02
CA GLN A 218 13.94 27.01 55.40
C GLN A 218 14.86 26.79 54.18
N PRO A 219 16.08 27.33 54.18
CA PRO A 219 17.07 27.05 53.15
C PRO A 219 17.63 25.63 53.32
N PHE A 220 17.76 24.89 52.20
CA PHE A 220 18.45 23.58 52.19
C PHE A 220 19.84 23.67 52.86
N THR A 221 20.19 22.64 53.63
CA THR A 221 21.52 22.51 54.23
C THR A 221 22.60 22.37 53.15
N ALA A 222 23.86 22.62 53.48
CA ALA A 222 24.95 22.57 52.50
C ALA A 222 25.07 21.18 51.83
N ASP A 223 24.84 20.10 52.57
CA ASP A 223 24.89 18.74 52.04
C ASP A 223 23.63 18.40 51.21
N GLN A 224 22.45 18.82 51.65
CA GLN A 224 21.21 18.71 50.86
C GLN A 224 21.31 19.45 49.51
N LYS A 225 21.91 20.64 49.50
CA LYS A 225 22.15 21.41 48.26
C LYS A 225 23.10 20.69 47.31
N ARG A 226 24.16 20.04 47.84
CA ARG A 226 25.10 19.27 47.02
C ARG A 226 24.42 18.06 46.37
N ILE A 227 23.57 17.36 47.11
CA ILE A 227 22.81 16.22 46.61
C ILE A 227 21.81 16.68 45.54
N LEU A 228 21.05 17.73 45.81
CA LEU A 228 20.10 18.30 44.84
C LEU A 228 20.80 18.78 43.57
N ASP A 229 21.92 19.51 43.67
CA ASP A 229 22.68 19.95 42.50
C ASP A 229 23.23 18.75 41.70
N ALA A 230 23.67 17.67 42.35
CA ALA A 230 24.13 16.46 41.67
C ALA A 230 22.98 15.73 40.95
N GLN A 231 21.80 15.66 41.57
CA GLN A 231 20.60 15.11 40.96
C GLN A 231 20.15 15.93 39.75
N LEU A 232 20.09 17.27 39.86
CA LEU A 232 19.67 18.14 38.77
C LEU A 232 20.65 18.09 37.59
N ARG A 233 21.96 17.92 37.84
CA ARG A 233 22.95 17.65 36.79
C ARG A 233 22.65 16.35 36.06
N THR A 234 22.38 15.27 36.80
CA THR A 234 22.02 13.97 36.22
C THR A 234 20.73 14.08 35.41
N GLN A 235 19.69 14.74 35.94
CA GLN A 235 18.44 14.98 35.21
C GLN A 235 18.68 15.77 33.92
N ARG A 236 19.52 16.81 33.95
CA ARG A 236 19.85 17.61 32.75
C ARG A 236 20.54 16.77 31.69
N GLU A 237 21.47 15.91 32.07
CA GLU A 237 22.13 14.97 31.14
C GLU A 237 21.14 13.97 30.54
N LEU A 238 20.24 13.42 31.36
CA LEU A 238 19.16 12.52 30.90
C LEU A 238 18.18 13.22 29.97
N LEU A 239 17.70 14.42 30.32
CA LEU A 239 16.78 15.21 29.50
C LEU A 239 17.42 15.62 28.17
N ASN A 240 18.66 16.09 28.18
CA ASN A 240 19.38 16.41 26.93
C ASN A 240 19.53 15.18 26.03
N SER A 241 19.81 14.02 26.63
CA SER A 241 19.89 12.74 25.91
C SER A 241 18.54 12.34 25.32
N LEU A 242 17.45 12.48 26.08
CA LEU A 242 16.08 12.22 25.63
C LEU A 242 15.64 13.15 24.50
N ILE A 243 15.95 14.45 24.60
CA ILE A 243 15.65 15.45 23.57
C ILE A 243 16.40 15.12 22.28
N SER A 244 17.71 14.87 22.36
CA SER A 244 18.52 14.46 21.20
C SER A 244 18.05 13.12 20.62
N GLY A 245 17.62 12.18 21.47
CA GLY A 245 17.00 10.93 21.06
C GLY A 245 15.68 11.15 20.32
N CYS A 246 14.85 12.11 20.74
CA CYS A 246 13.60 12.47 20.08
C CYS A 246 13.88 13.04 18.69
N ASP A 247 14.85 13.95 18.55
CA ASP A 247 15.23 14.51 17.25
C ASP A 247 15.72 13.40 16.29
N THR A 248 16.53 12.48 16.80
CA THR A 248 17.00 11.32 16.03
C THR A 248 15.83 10.41 15.62
N LEU A 249 14.91 10.10 16.54
CA LEU A 249 13.72 9.30 16.25
C LEU A 249 12.82 9.95 15.22
N ILE A 250 12.62 11.27 15.31
CA ILE A 250 11.83 12.04 14.34
C ILE A 250 12.44 11.89 12.95
N LEU A 251 13.76 11.99 12.82
CA LEU A 251 14.45 11.80 11.54
C LEU A 251 14.28 10.37 11.01
N GLU A 252 14.48 9.36 11.84
CA GLU A 252 14.34 7.95 11.42
C GLU A 252 12.89 7.59 11.05
N ILE A 253 11.91 8.05 11.82
CA ILE A 253 10.49 7.87 11.48
C ILE A 253 10.14 8.62 10.20
N THR A 254 10.73 9.79 9.96
CA THR A 254 10.54 10.52 8.70
C THR A 254 11.09 9.73 7.51
N LYS A 255 12.28 9.12 7.64
CA LYS A 255 12.82 8.22 6.60
C LYS A 255 11.91 7.01 6.37
N LEU A 256 11.40 6.40 7.45
CA LEU A 256 10.45 5.30 7.37
C LEU A 256 9.17 5.72 6.65
N LYS A 257 8.63 6.90 6.95
CA LYS A 257 7.46 7.46 6.28
C LYS A 257 7.72 7.61 4.78
N VAL A 258 8.85 8.20 4.39
CA VAL A 258 9.22 8.34 2.97
C VAL A 258 9.33 6.98 2.30
N GLY A 259 9.98 5.99 2.94
CA GLY A 259 10.05 4.62 2.42
C GLY A 259 8.68 3.98 2.25
N ASN A 260 7.77 4.15 3.20
CA ASN A 260 6.40 3.63 3.11
C ASN A 260 5.58 4.31 2.00
N THR A 261 5.77 5.61 1.77
CA THR A 261 5.17 6.30 0.62
C THR A 261 5.71 5.71 -0.69
N GLN A 262 7.02 5.49 -0.80
CA GLN A 262 7.62 4.86 -1.98
C GLN A 262 7.10 3.43 -2.20
N LEU A 263 6.89 2.66 -1.13
CA LEU A 263 6.28 1.33 -1.20
C LEU A 263 4.83 1.42 -1.70
N GLN A 264 4.06 2.36 -1.16
CA GLN A 264 2.69 2.62 -1.58
C GLN A 264 2.62 3.01 -3.07
N ASP A 265 3.51 3.87 -3.53
CA ASP A 265 3.60 4.28 -4.94
C ASP A 265 3.93 3.06 -5.81
N ALA A 266 4.92 2.25 -5.43
CA ALA A 266 5.31 1.05 -6.17
C ALA A 266 4.18 -0.01 -6.21
N LEU A 267 3.47 -0.21 -5.10
CA LEU A 267 2.30 -1.10 -5.05
C LEU A 267 1.17 -0.59 -5.94
N THR A 268 0.95 0.73 -5.96
CA THR A 268 -0.05 1.36 -6.83
C THR A 268 0.31 1.19 -8.30
N GLU A 269 1.58 1.37 -8.65
CA GLU A 269 2.12 1.17 -9.99
C GLU A 269 1.97 -0.30 -10.44
N VAL A 270 2.25 -1.26 -9.55
CA VAL A 270 2.04 -2.69 -9.84
C VAL A 270 0.55 -3.00 -10.03
N LYS A 271 -0.34 -2.44 -9.20
CA LYS A 271 -1.79 -2.62 -9.36
C LYS A 271 -2.28 -2.06 -10.69
N GLU A 272 -1.82 -0.87 -11.08
CA GLU A 272 -2.15 -0.26 -12.36
C GLU A 272 -1.60 -1.09 -13.53
N ALA A 273 -0.34 -1.53 -13.47
CA ALA A 273 0.26 -2.38 -14.49
C ALA A 273 -0.46 -3.74 -14.60
N THR A 274 -0.85 -4.34 -13.49
CA THR A 274 -1.66 -5.56 -13.46
C THR A 274 -3.02 -5.32 -14.13
N HIS A 275 -3.69 -4.21 -13.83
CA HIS A 275 -4.94 -3.86 -14.49
C HIS A 275 -4.75 -3.57 -15.99
N ARG A 276 -3.63 -2.98 -16.39
CA ARG A 276 -3.35 -2.68 -17.80
C ARG A 276 -3.03 -3.92 -18.63
N TYR A 277 -2.15 -4.79 -18.13
CA TYR A 277 -1.59 -5.91 -18.89
C TYR A 277 -2.32 -7.24 -18.63
N LEU A 278 -2.78 -7.46 -17.40
CA LEU A 278 -3.37 -8.73 -16.98
C LEU A 278 -4.90 -8.74 -17.05
N PHE A 279 -5.56 -7.58 -17.18
CA PHE A 279 -7.02 -7.53 -17.28
C PHE A 279 -7.53 -8.21 -18.56
N TRP A 280 -6.79 -8.09 -19.65
CA TRP A 280 -7.16 -8.66 -20.96
C TRP A 280 -6.68 -10.09 -21.18
N THR A 281 -5.82 -10.64 -20.31
CA THR A 281 -5.42 -12.05 -20.40
C THR A 281 -6.57 -12.92 -19.90
N ALA A 282 -7.09 -13.78 -20.77
CA ALA A 282 -8.26 -14.62 -20.50
C ALA A 282 -8.05 -15.48 -19.24
N ASP A 283 -8.92 -15.28 -18.26
CA ASP A 283 -8.95 -16.01 -16.97
C ASP A 283 -9.53 -17.43 -17.11
N VAL A 284 -9.55 -17.97 -18.32
CA VAL A 284 -10.28 -19.18 -18.65
C VAL A 284 -9.29 -20.20 -19.19
N ASN A 285 -9.11 -21.29 -18.42
CA ASN A 285 -8.58 -22.53 -18.94
C ASN A 285 -9.27 -22.83 -20.28
N PRO A 286 -8.54 -23.28 -21.32
CA PRO A 286 -9.19 -23.74 -22.54
C PRO A 286 -10.24 -24.76 -22.11
N ILE A 287 -11.51 -24.52 -22.47
CA ILE A 287 -12.63 -25.37 -22.06
C ILE A 287 -12.30 -26.80 -22.48
N GLY A 288 -11.80 -27.59 -21.52
CA GLY A 288 -11.49 -28.99 -21.71
C GLY A 288 -12.77 -29.79 -21.74
N LEU A 289 -12.72 -30.98 -22.33
CA LEU A 289 -13.86 -31.90 -22.40
C LEU A 289 -14.38 -32.34 -21.01
N SER A 290 -13.66 -32.05 -19.92
CA SER A 290 -14.07 -32.30 -18.54
C SER A 290 -15.02 -31.25 -17.95
N TYR A 291 -15.05 -30.02 -18.47
CA TYR A 291 -15.90 -28.94 -17.97
C TYR A 291 -17.40 -29.28 -17.91
N PRO A 292 -18.03 -29.89 -18.95
CA PRO A 292 -19.45 -30.28 -18.86
C PRO A 292 -19.69 -31.38 -17.83
N LEU A 293 -18.69 -32.24 -17.56
CA LEU A 293 -18.82 -33.34 -16.61
C LEU A 293 -18.82 -32.82 -15.17
N ASP A 294 -17.94 -31.88 -14.85
CA ASP A 294 -17.86 -31.25 -13.53
C ASP A 294 -19.07 -30.33 -13.29
N LEU A 295 -19.50 -29.59 -14.31
CA LEU A 295 -20.70 -28.75 -14.23
C LEU A 295 -21.96 -29.60 -14.02
N ALA A 296 -22.08 -30.75 -14.68
CA ALA A 296 -23.18 -31.70 -14.44
C ALA A 296 -23.14 -32.29 -13.02
N LYS A 297 -21.94 -32.56 -12.49
CA LYS A 297 -21.76 -33.08 -11.13
C LYS A 297 -22.18 -32.05 -10.07
N ASP A 298 -21.80 -30.79 -10.26
CA ASP A 298 -22.20 -29.69 -9.37
C ASP A 298 -23.68 -29.33 -9.51
N LEU A 299 -24.23 -29.35 -10.73
CA LEU A 299 -25.68 -29.20 -10.94
C LEU A 299 -26.45 -30.32 -10.26
N SER A 300 -25.98 -31.57 -10.35
CA SER A 300 -26.62 -32.71 -9.70
C SER A 300 -26.59 -32.61 -8.17
N ARG A 301 -25.56 -31.96 -7.62
CA ARG A 301 -25.41 -31.70 -6.19
C ARG A 301 -26.38 -30.61 -5.72
N LEU A 302 -26.59 -29.57 -6.53
CA LEU A 302 -27.58 -28.51 -6.27
C LEU A 302 -29.02 -28.98 -6.50
N LEU A 303 -29.25 -29.91 -7.43
CA LEU A 303 -30.53 -30.60 -7.67
C LEU A 303 -30.72 -31.83 -6.76
N SER A 304 -29.85 -32.06 -5.77
CA SER A 304 -30.04 -33.17 -4.86
C SER A 304 -31.37 -33.03 -4.11
N LEU A 305 -32.07 -34.16 -3.95
CA LEU A 305 -33.47 -34.26 -3.53
C LEU A 305 -33.83 -33.50 -2.23
N ASP A 306 -32.84 -33.20 -1.39
CA ASP A 306 -33.05 -32.46 -0.14
C ASP A 306 -33.31 -30.96 -0.36
N THR A 307 -32.64 -30.30 -1.31
CA THR A 307 -32.88 -28.86 -1.57
C THR A 307 -34.18 -28.64 -2.34
N LEU A 308 -34.47 -29.48 -3.32
CA LEU A 308 -35.74 -29.48 -4.06
C LEU A 308 -36.92 -29.88 -3.17
N GLY A 309 -36.72 -30.84 -2.27
CA GLY A 309 -37.70 -31.21 -1.25
C GLY A 309 -37.96 -30.08 -0.25
N GLN A 310 -36.92 -29.35 0.17
CA GLN A 310 -37.05 -28.19 1.05
C GLN A 310 -37.67 -26.96 0.35
N LEU A 311 -37.32 -26.70 -0.91
CA LEU A 311 -37.96 -25.68 -1.75
C LEU A 311 -39.43 -26.02 -2.02
N GLY A 312 -39.75 -27.29 -2.27
CA GLY A 312 -41.12 -27.78 -2.43
C GLY A 312 -41.94 -27.65 -1.14
N LYS A 313 -41.36 -28.00 0.01
CA LYS A 313 -41.99 -27.81 1.32
C LYS A 313 -42.17 -26.33 1.67
N ALA A 314 -41.19 -25.48 1.37
CA ALA A 314 -41.29 -24.04 1.57
C ALA A 314 -42.36 -23.41 0.66
N MET A 315 -42.45 -23.81 -0.61
CA MET A 315 -43.52 -23.41 -1.54
C MET A 315 -44.91 -23.86 -1.07
N ALA A 316 -45.04 -25.10 -0.59
CA ALA A 316 -46.29 -25.63 -0.05
C ALA A 316 -46.72 -24.92 1.25
N MET A 317 -45.77 -24.63 2.14
CA MET A 317 -46.01 -23.90 3.38
C MET A 317 -46.36 -22.43 3.11
N MET A 318 -45.74 -21.81 2.11
CA MET A 318 -45.97 -20.43 1.67
C MET A 318 -47.33 -20.23 0.98
N PHE A 319 -47.89 -21.26 0.32
CA PHE A 319 -49.24 -21.21 -0.27
C PHE A 319 -50.36 -21.68 0.67
N THR A 320 -50.06 -22.39 1.76
CA THR A 320 -51.07 -22.92 2.70
C THR A 320 -51.41 -21.95 3.84
N SER A 321 -50.52 -21.02 4.20
CA SER A 321 -50.79 -20.03 5.26
C SER A 321 -51.68 -18.88 4.77
N ARG A 322 -52.89 -18.73 5.35
CA ARG A 322 -53.88 -17.68 4.99
C ARG A 322 -53.32 -16.24 4.97
N ASN A 323 -52.27 -15.95 5.75
CA ASN A 323 -51.68 -14.61 5.83
C ASN A 323 -50.65 -14.31 4.72
N SER A 324 -50.12 -15.33 4.04
CA SER A 324 -49.06 -15.18 3.02
C SER A 324 -49.60 -15.19 1.59
N VAL A 325 -50.79 -15.76 1.38
CA VAL A 325 -51.40 -15.89 0.04
C VAL A 325 -51.76 -14.51 -0.57
N LEU A 326 -52.31 -13.58 0.21
CA LEU A 326 -52.65 -12.22 -0.23
C LEU A 326 -51.45 -11.41 -0.75
N PRO A 327 -50.32 -11.31 -0.02
CA PRO A 327 -49.15 -10.59 -0.52
C PRO A 327 -48.47 -11.29 -1.70
N ILE A 328 -48.60 -12.62 -1.85
CA ILE A 328 -48.08 -13.37 -3.00
C ILE A 328 -48.93 -13.11 -4.24
N ILE A 329 -50.25 -13.22 -4.15
CA ILE A 329 -51.16 -12.87 -5.26
C ILE A 329 -50.98 -11.39 -5.63
N GLY A 330 -50.83 -10.51 -4.64
CA GLY A 330 -50.50 -9.11 -4.86
C GLY A 330 -49.18 -8.92 -5.62
N ALA A 331 -48.12 -9.65 -5.24
CA ALA A 331 -46.84 -9.61 -5.94
C ALA A 331 -46.92 -10.19 -7.36
N LEU A 332 -47.66 -11.28 -7.56
CA LEU A 332 -47.84 -11.94 -8.86
C LEU A 332 -48.64 -11.06 -9.82
N LEU A 333 -49.70 -10.40 -9.33
CA LEU A 333 -50.43 -9.37 -10.08
C LEU A 333 -49.53 -8.17 -10.39
N LEU A 334 -48.66 -7.74 -9.47
CA LEU A 334 -47.73 -6.64 -9.71
C LEU A 334 -46.70 -6.99 -10.79
N VAL A 335 -46.17 -8.21 -10.76
CA VAL A 335 -45.23 -8.73 -11.77
C VAL A 335 -45.93 -8.90 -13.12
N GLY A 336 -47.13 -9.49 -13.15
CA GLY A 336 -47.94 -9.63 -14.37
C GLY A 336 -48.30 -8.27 -14.98
N PHE A 337 -48.75 -7.32 -14.15
CA PHE A 337 -49.00 -5.94 -14.55
C PHE A 337 -47.71 -5.24 -15.02
N SER A 338 -46.52 -5.63 -14.51
CA SER A 338 -45.23 -5.10 -14.98
C SER A 338 -44.83 -5.55 -16.36
N ILE A 339 -45.01 -6.83 -16.66
CA ILE A 339 -44.69 -7.37 -17.98
C ILE A 339 -45.67 -6.82 -19.02
N SER A 340 -46.96 -6.81 -18.70
CA SER A 340 -48.00 -6.28 -19.59
C SER A 340 -47.80 -4.79 -19.88
N SER A 341 -47.55 -3.98 -18.84
CA SER A 341 -47.34 -2.54 -19.01
C SER A 341 -46.05 -2.21 -19.77
N ARG A 342 -44.96 -2.99 -19.63
CA ARG A 342 -43.75 -2.81 -20.46
C ARG A 342 -44.03 -3.09 -21.93
N ARG A 343 -44.75 -4.18 -22.25
CA ARG A 343 -45.14 -4.49 -23.63
C ARG A 343 -46.01 -3.38 -24.22
N HIS A 344 -46.97 -2.88 -23.45
CA HIS A 344 -47.88 -1.83 -23.90
C HIS A 344 -47.21 -0.46 -24.03
N PHE A 345 -46.22 -0.15 -23.19
CA PHE A 345 -45.43 1.08 -23.28
C PHE A 345 -44.51 1.07 -24.50
N ASN A 346 -43.79 -0.03 -24.73
CA ASN A 346 -42.92 -0.16 -25.91
C ASN A 346 -43.74 -0.10 -27.21
N ALA A 347 -44.89 -0.79 -27.27
CA ALA A 347 -45.79 -0.71 -28.43
C ALA A 347 -46.41 0.70 -28.62
N PHE A 348 -46.57 1.48 -27.55
CA PHE A 348 -47.04 2.86 -27.63
C PHE A 348 -45.93 3.82 -28.06
N LEU A 349 -44.69 3.60 -27.63
CA LEU A 349 -43.52 4.33 -28.08
C LEU A 349 -43.26 4.09 -29.57
N ASP A 350 -43.33 2.86 -30.05
CA ASP A 350 -43.15 2.55 -31.49
C ASP A 350 -44.20 3.26 -32.36
N ARG A 351 -45.45 3.36 -31.90
CA ARG A 351 -46.53 4.08 -32.60
C ARG A 351 -46.41 5.61 -32.51
N SER A 352 -45.74 6.11 -31.46
CA SER A 352 -45.55 7.55 -31.25
C SER A 352 -44.30 8.04 -31.97
N ALA A 353 -43.24 7.23 -32.01
CA ALA A 353 -41.99 7.51 -32.72
C ALA A 353 -42.21 7.72 -34.23
N SER A 354 -43.15 6.99 -34.86
CA SER A 354 -43.50 7.18 -36.27
C SER A 354 -44.29 8.47 -36.57
N LYS A 355 -44.78 9.16 -35.54
CA LYS A 355 -45.57 10.40 -35.66
C LYS A 355 -44.80 11.66 -35.26
N VAL A 356 -43.67 11.52 -34.57
CA VAL A 356 -42.78 12.62 -34.20
C VAL A 356 -41.91 12.97 -35.41
N GLY A 357 -42.10 14.17 -35.97
CA GLY A 357 -41.39 14.65 -37.16
C GLY A 357 -42.28 15.17 -38.30
N LYS A 358 -43.61 15.11 -38.18
CA LYS A 358 -44.55 15.73 -39.14
C LYS A 358 -45.39 16.82 -38.47
N VAL A 359 -45.17 18.07 -38.87
CA VAL A 359 -45.64 19.31 -38.21
C VAL A 359 -47.17 19.48 -38.19
N THR A 360 -47.95 18.66 -38.89
CA THR A 360 -49.43 18.76 -38.92
C THR A 360 -50.17 17.76 -38.03
N GLN A 361 -49.47 16.83 -37.37
CA GLN A 361 -50.11 15.77 -36.54
C GLN A 361 -49.77 15.84 -35.06
N ASP A 362 -49.00 16.85 -34.63
CA ASP A 362 -48.55 16.95 -33.26
C ASP A 362 -49.65 17.50 -32.35
N ARG A 363 -50.32 16.60 -31.61
CA ARG A 363 -51.33 16.97 -30.62
C ARG A 363 -50.72 16.86 -29.23
N PHE A 364 -50.76 17.96 -28.45
CA PHE A 364 -50.34 18.02 -27.03
C PHE A 364 -50.87 16.87 -26.14
N ARG A 365 -51.97 16.22 -26.53
CA ARG A 365 -52.51 15.05 -25.81
C ARG A 365 -51.60 13.82 -25.87
N LEU A 366 -50.76 13.69 -26.91
CA LEU A 366 -49.79 12.60 -27.05
C LEU A 366 -48.63 12.77 -26.06
N THR A 367 -48.08 13.98 -25.95
CA THR A 367 -46.99 14.32 -25.02
C THR A 367 -47.41 14.18 -23.55
N ILE A 368 -48.66 14.53 -23.21
CA ILE A 368 -49.19 14.30 -21.85
C ILE A 368 -49.35 12.80 -21.56
N ARG A 369 -49.82 12.00 -22.54
CA ARG A 369 -49.90 10.54 -22.35
C ARG A 369 -48.53 9.90 -22.20
N THR A 370 -47.54 10.29 -23.00
CA THR A 370 -46.16 9.76 -22.87
C THR A 370 -45.57 10.12 -21.52
N LEU A 371 -45.78 11.35 -21.02
CA LEU A 371 -45.33 11.76 -19.69
C LEU A 371 -46.04 10.98 -18.58
N PHE A 372 -47.35 10.78 -18.69
CA PHE A 372 -48.12 9.99 -17.71
C PHE A 372 -47.62 8.55 -17.63
N TRP A 373 -47.42 7.88 -18.77
CA TRP A 373 -46.89 6.52 -18.80
C TRP A 373 -45.42 6.44 -18.35
N SER A 374 -44.60 7.45 -18.68
CA SER A 374 -43.21 7.58 -18.20
C SER A 374 -43.15 7.69 -16.67
N ILE A 375 -43.98 8.55 -16.07
CA ILE A 375 -44.06 8.71 -14.61
C ILE A 375 -44.54 7.42 -13.95
N LEU A 376 -45.52 6.73 -14.53
CA LEU A 376 -46.04 5.46 -14.02
C LEU A 376 -44.98 4.34 -14.07
N VAL A 377 -44.11 4.33 -15.09
CA VAL A 377 -42.95 3.44 -15.15
C VAL A 377 -41.84 3.87 -14.18
N ALA A 378 -41.60 5.17 -13.98
CA ALA A 378 -40.57 5.67 -13.07
C ALA A 378 -40.89 5.42 -11.58
N LEU A 379 -42.17 5.56 -11.18
CA LEU A 379 -42.66 5.22 -9.84
C LEU A 379 -42.45 3.72 -9.52
N ARG A 380 -42.43 2.84 -10.54
CA ARG A 380 -42.14 1.41 -10.40
C ARG A 380 -40.75 1.12 -9.83
N CYS A 381 -39.72 1.81 -10.31
CA CYS A 381 -38.34 1.58 -9.87
C CYS A 381 -38.15 1.95 -8.39
N ARG A 382 -38.88 2.97 -7.92
CA ARG A 382 -38.81 3.40 -6.52
C ARG A 382 -39.50 2.39 -5.58
N CYS A 383 -40.59 1.76 -5.99
CA CYS A 383 -41.26 0.73 -5.17
C CYS A 383 -40.50 -0.61 -5.07
N TYR A 384 -39.76 -1.02 -6.11
CA TYR A 384 -38.91 -2.23 -6.04
C TYR A 384 -37.71 -2.03 -5.09
N GLY A 385 -37.12 -0.83 -5.06
CA GLY A 385 -36.02 -0.50 -4.14
C GLY A 385 -36.44 -0.47 -2.65
N VAL A 386 -37.61 0.11 -2.35
CA VAL A 386 -38.07 0.26 -0.96
C VAL A 386 -38.46 -1.08 -0.32
N ARG A 387 -38.99 -2.04 -1.10
CA ARG A 387 -39.39 -3.37 -0.57
C ARG A 387 -38.20 -4.33 -0.41
N TRP A 388 -37.11 -4.15 -1.18
CA TRP A 388 -35.85 -4.86 -0.96
C TRP A 388 -35.14 -4.40 0.32
N VAL A 389 -35.18 -3.09 0.61
CA VAL A 389 -34.63 -2.53 1.86
C VAL A 389 -35.44 -2.94 3.10
N MET A 390 -36.76 -3.11 2.99
CA MET A 390 -37.58 -3.63 4.09
C MET A 390 -37.43 -5.14 4.34
N ALA A 391 -37.12 -5.95 3.31
CA ALA A 391 -36.92 -7.39 3.48
C ALA A 391 -35.57 -7.75 4.16
N CYS A 392 -34.55 -6.90 4.04
CA CYS A 392 -33.25 -7.07 4.72
C CYS A 392 -33.21 -6.53 6.17
N ARG A 393 -34.31 -6.01 6.71
CA ARG A 393 -34.38 -5.45 8.07
C ARG A 393 -35.29 -6.28 8.97
N THR A 394 -34.95 -7.54 9.17
CA THR A 394 -35.42 -8.34 10.31
C THR A 394 -34.34 -8.34 11.39
N PRO A 395 -34.64 -7.98 12.65
CA PRO A 395 -33.66 -8.01 13.73
C PRO A 395 -33.41 -9.46 14.18
N GLY A 396 -32.14 -9.85 14.29
CA GLY A 396 -31.73 -11.13 14.88
C GLY A 396 -32.12 -11.21 16.37
N PRO A 397 -32.34 -12.42 16.91
CA PRO A 397 -32.75 -12.60 18.29
C PRO A 397 -31.65 -12.17 19.26
N THR A 398 -32.07 -11.36 20.24
CA THR A 398 -31.29 -10.90 21.39
C THR A 398 -30.92 -12.06 22.29
N LEU A 399 -29.62 -12.30 22.47
CA LEU A 399 -29.05 -13.10 23.55
C LEU A 399 -28.65 -12.17 24.70
N SER A 400 -29.23 -12.40 25.88
CA SER A 400 -28.62 -12.09 27.18
C SER A 400 -29.45 -12.66 28.33
N PRO A 401 -28.85 -12.93 29.51
CA PRO A 401 -27.51 -13.43 29.78
C PRO A 401 -27.46 -14.95 30.01
#